data_AF-A0A8D2B6H4-F1
#
_entry.id   AF-A0A8D2B6H4-F1
#
_cell.length_a   1.000
_cell.length_b   1.000
_cell.length_c   1.000
_cell.angle_alpha   90.00
_cell.angle_beta   90.00
_cell.angle_gamma   90.00
#
_symmetry.space_group_name_H-M   'P 1'
#
loop_
_entity.id
_entity.type
_entity.pdbx_description
1 polymer ?
#
loop_
_entity_poly.entity_id
_entity_poly.type
_entity_poly.pdbx_seq_one_letter_code
_entity_poly.pdbx_strand_id
1 'polypeptide(L)'
;MDPARRARGCGAGARRLLHGAATAAEGLREDLRGVAARPWKGLSRIPTQEGPREEEVAAAGHEFLLPKEKSFQNAAKSNNLDLMEKLLEKKVNINAVNNMNRTALHFAVGGNHLSAVDFLLNHKARVDIADKHGLTVIHLAAWSGSFEIMLMLVRAGADQRAKNQDGMNALHFAAQNNNVHIVEYLIQDLHLKDLNQPDETGRKPFLLAAERGHIEMIEKLIFLNLHTLEKDKEGNTALHLAAMHGHSPAVQVLLTQWQEVNETNELNVSVLQIATRNGHTSLVNFLLSENIDLHQRMEPKESPLHLAVINNHITVVNSLLSAQHDIDILNQREQTPLHVAADLGNVELVETLLKAGCDLKVVDKQGKTALAVASRSSHSLVVDMIIKAERYYAWREEHPENIREPRAGFTLTFKQDHSLETRHIRTLLWNLAYHQLKTNEWQRLARFWNFTEDQIRAIEEQWSGNESFREHGHRALLIWLHGTLMTQPDPAKHLYEELVRAGFPELADEIRQVKRKTGSSSKQCTLS
;
A
#
# COMPACT_ATOMS: atom_id res chain seq x y z
N MET A 1 41.45 33.52 -11.00
CA MET A 1 42.57 32.73 -11.54
C MET A 1 42.46 31.34 -10.92
N ASP A 2 42.24 30.35 -11.78
CA ASP A 2 42.17 28.92 -11.49
C ASP A 2 43.51 28.41 -10.94
N PRO A 3 43.55 27.29 -10.19
CA PRO A 3 44.14 26.13 -10.85
C PRO A 3 43.53 24.77 -10.50
N ALA A 4 43.11 24.07 -11.55
CA ALA A 4 43.16 22.63 -11.68
C ALA A 4 44.60 22.07 -11.62
N ARG A 5 44.80 20.93 -10.94
CA ARG A 5 45.49 19.69 -11.42
C ARG A 5 46.05 18.82 -10.28
N ARG A 6 45.58 17.56 -10.24
CA ARG A 6 46.31 16.26 -10.01
C ARG A 6 45.26 15.25 -9.51
N ALA A 7 45.15 14.00 -9.96
CA ALA A 7 45.90 13.19 -10.91
C ALA A 7 45.02 12.02 -11.41
N ARG A 8 45.32 11.51 -12.60
CA ARG A 8 44.79 10.27 -13.20
C ARG A 8 45.62 9.06 -12.75
N GLY A 9 45.03 7.86 -12.73
CA GLY A 9 45.72 6.63 -13.14
C GLY A 9 45.40 5.34 -12.37
N CYS A 10 45.16 4.27 -13.13
CA CYS A 10 45.02 2.83 -12.79
C CYS A 10 43.61 2.36 -12.38
N GLY A 11 42.98 1.37 -13.02
CA GLY A 11 43.43 0.47 -14.07
C GLY A 11 42.26 -0.30 -14.71
N ALA A 12 42.44 -0.65 -15.98
CA ALA A 12 41.60 -1.57 -16.71
C ALA A 12 41.92 -3.02 -16.30
N GLY A 13 40.89 -3.85 -16.15
CA GLY A 13 41.08 -5.31 -16.02
C GLY A 13 39.85 -6.05 -15.51
N ALA A 14 38.98 -6.49 -16.41
CA ALA A 14 38.37 -7.83 -16.41
C ALA A 14 37.18 -7.90 -17.40
N ARG A 15 37.47 -8.34 -18.63
CA ARG A 15 36.49 -9.00 -19.51
C ARG A 15 36.67 -10.52 -19.36
N ARG A 16 35.55 -11.21 -19.16
CA ARG A 16 35.23 -12.63 -19.50
C ARG A 16 35.92 -13.78 -18.75
N LEU A 17 35.09 -14.61 -18.09
CA LEU A 17 34.95 -16.08 -18.16
C LEU A 17 33.52 -16.38 -17.62
N LEU A 18 32.44 -16.54 -18.40
CA LEU A 18 31.92 -17.70 -19.15
C LEU A 18 31.94 -19.08 -18.46
N HIS A 19 30.71 -19.58 -18.25
CA HIS A 19 30.19 -20.97 -18.30
C HIS A 19 30.19 -21.86 -17.03
N GLY A 20 28.97 -22.29 -16.66
CA GLY A 20 28.71 -23.50 -15.88
C GLY A 20 27.26 -23.65 -15.36
N ALA A 21 26.46 -24.48 -16.05
CA ALA A 21 25.16 -25.08 -15.67
C ALA A 21 23.93 -24.12 -15.62
N ALA A 22 22.91 -24.15 -16.50
CA ALA A 22 22.29 -25.24 -17.26
C ALA A 22 21.90 -26.45 -16.39
N THR A 23 20.82 -26.29 -15.60
CA THR A 23 19.82 -27.31 -15.22
C THR A 23 18.85 -26.72 -14.18
N ALA A 24 17.78 -26.06 -14.65
CA ALA A 24 16.50 -25.91 -13.94
C ALA A 24 15.49 -25.22 -14.89
N ALA A 25 15.40 -25.76 -16.11
CA ALA A 25 14.38 -25.41 -17.09
C ALA A 25 13.59 -26.69 -17.37
N GLU A 26 12.72 -27.05 -16.43
CA GLU A 26 11.66 -28.05 -16.62
C GLU A 26 10.71 -27.93 -15.42
N GLY A 27 9.63 -27.18 -15.60
CA GLY A 27 8.62 -26.98 -14.56
C GLY A 27 8.03 -25.58 -14.60
N LEU A 28 7.27 -25.29 -15.67
CA LEU A 28 6.17 -24.30 -15.78
C LEU A 28 5.84 -24.17 -17.27
N ARG A 29 5.38 -25.28 -17.85
CA ARG A 29 4.96 -25.37 -19.25
C ARG A 29 3.56 -25.98 -19.36
N GLU A 30 2.63 -25.52 -18.54
CA GLU A 30 1.19 -25.66 -18.75
C GLU A 30 0.53 -24.44 -18.08
N ASP A 31 0.12 -23.45 -18.89
CA ASP A 31 -1.01 -22.52 -18.64
C ASP A 31 -1.12 -21.44 -19.74
N LEU A 32 -0.83 -21.82 -21.00
CA LEU A 32 -1.04 -20.97 -22.18
C LEU A 32 -2.15 -21.52 -23.10
N ARG A 33 -3.33 -21.77 -22.52
CA ARG A 33 -4.58 -21.90 -23.29
C ARG A 33 -5.72 -21.25 -22.51
N GLY A 34 -6.00 -19.98 -22.78
CA GLY A 34 -7.14 -19.31 -22.16
C GLY A 34 -7.19 -17.79 -22.28
N VAL A 35 -6.78 -17.21 -23.41
CA VAL A 35 -7.05 -15.78 -23.69
C VAL A 35 -8.02 -15.68 -24.85
N ALA A 36 -9.28 -15.99 -24.55
CA ALA A 36 -10.42 -15.70 -25.40
C ALA A 36 -11.09 -14.41 -24.91
N ALA A 37 -11.25 -13.46 -25.83
CA ALA A 37 -12.15 -12.31 -25.84
C ALA A 37 -12.76 -11.84 -24.50
N ARG A 38 -12.23 -10.75 -23.93
CA ARG A 38 -12.95 -9.97 -22.90
C ARG A 38 -13.79 -8.87 -23.57
N PRO A 39 -15.09 -8.72 -23.24
CA PRO A 39 -15.95 -7.70 -23.83
C PRO A 39 -15.62 -6.31 -23.30
N TRP A 40 -15.81 -5.28 -24.14
CA TRP A 40 -15.76 -3.86 -23.78
C TRP A 40 -16.77 -3.49 -22.68
N LYS A 41 -16.35 -3.55 -21.42
CA LYS A 41 -16.91 -2.81 -20.28
C LYS A 41 -15.73 -2.38 -19.40
N GLY A 42 -15.40 -1.09 -19.41
CA GLY A 42 -14.27 -0.57 -18.64
C GLY A 42 -13.80 0.81 -19.07
N LEU A 43 -14.71 1.78 -19.16
CA LEU A 43 -14.38 3.20 -19.05
C LEU A 43 -15.20 3.77 -17.91
N SER A 44 -14.84 3.34 -16.70
CA SER A 44 -15.23 3.97 -15.44
C SER A 44 -14.31 3.44 -14.36
N ARG A 45 -13.32 4.24 -13.94
CA ARG A 45 -12.71 4.33 -12.59
C ARG A 45 -11.35 5.03 -12.63
N ILE A 46 -11.36 6.31 -12.26
CA ILE A 46 -10.37 6.95 -11.37
C ILE A 46 -10.89 6.68 -9.92
N PRO A 47 -10.05 6.59 -8.85
CA PRO A 47 -10.43 5.89 -7.62
C PRO A 47 -11.29 6.65 -6.60
N THR A 48 -12.23 5.87 -6.04
CA THR A 48 -12.88 5.84 -4.69
C THR A 48 -13.69 7.02 -4.13
N GLN A 49 -14.99 6.80 -3.94
CA GLN A 49 -15.67 6.77 -2.63
C GLN A 49 -16.99 5.98 -2.70
N GLU A 50 -17.32 5.23 -1.65
CA GLU A 50 -18.44 4.29 -1.56
C GLU A 50 -19.80 4.98 -1.37
N GLY A 51 -20.82 4.52 -2.11
CA GLY A 51 -22.23 4.92 -1.99
C GLY A 51 -23.12 3.95 -2.79
N PRO A 52 -24.39 3.72 -2.40
CA PRO A 52 -25.07 2.44 -2.64
C PRO A 52 -25.54 2.24 -4.08
N ARG A 53 -25.69 0.96 -4.42
CA ARG A 53 -26.15 0.45 -5.72
C ARG A 53 -27.52 1.01 -6.06
N GLU A 54 -27.61 1.79 -7.13
CA GLU A 54 -28.89 2.15 -7.75
C GLU A 54 -29.22 1.20 -8.89
N GLU A 55 -30.46 0.69 -8.82
CA GLU A 55 -31.08 -0.24 -9.73
C GLU A 55 -31.30 0.38 -11.12
N GLU A 56 -31.08 -0.43 -12.16
CA GLU A 56 -31.26 -0.08 -13.57
C GLU A 56 -32.76 0.14 -13.87
N VAL A 57 -33.24 1.39 -13.76
CA VAL A 57 -34.57 1.77 -14.24
C VAL A 57 -34.48 2.03 -15.75
N ALA A 58 -35.15 1.17 -16.52
CA ALA A 58 -35.27 1.22 -17.96
C ALA A 58 -35.91 2.54 -18.45
N ALA A 59 -35.08 3.46 -18.95
CA ALA A 59 -35.53 4.59 -19.75
C ALA A 59 -35.40 4.23 -21.24
N ALA A 60 -36.55 4.01 -21.89
CA ALA A 60 -36.67 3.83 -23.33
C ALA A 60 -36.24 5.11 -24.06
N GLY A 61 -34.94 5.22 -24.38
CA GLY A 61 -34.40 6.22 -25.29
C GLY A 61 -34.29 5.65 -26.70
N HIS A 62 -34.85 6.35 -27.69
CA HIS A 62 -34.80 6.02 -29.12
C HIS A 62 -33.43 5.44 -29.55
N GLU A 63 -33.42 4.20 -30.03
CA GLU A 63 -32.26 3.55 -30.62
C GLU A 63 -32.00 4.19 -32.00
N PHE A 64 -30.91 4.96 -32.14
CA PHE A 64 -30.59 5.70 -33.38
C PHE A 64 -30.07 4.82 -34.53
N LEU A 65 -29.85 3.53 -34.30
CA LEU A 65 -29.39 2.57 -35.29
C LEU A 65 -30.54 1.72 -35.81
N LEU A 66 -30.63 1.56 -37.13
CA LEU A 66 -31.49 0.56 -37.72
C LEU A 66 -31.01 -0.85 -37.33
N PRO A 67 -31.90 -1.85 -37.21
CA PRO A 67 -31.52 -3.22 -36.84
C PRO A 67 -30.42 -3.82 -37.73
N LYS A 68 -30.43 -3.48 -39.03
CA LYS A 68 -29.39 -3.92 -39.99
C LYS A 68 -28.03 -3.24 -39.75
N GLU A 69 -28.02 -1.98 -39.36
CA GLU A 69 -26.78 -1.23 -39.04
C GLU A 69 -26.17 -1.75 -37.73
N LYS A 70 -27.01 -2.03 -36.72
CA LYS A 70 -26.58 -2.70 -35.49
C LYS A 70 -25.99 -4.08 -35.78
N SER A 71 -26.65 -4.86 -36.64
CA SER A 71 -26.13 -6.16 -37.10
C SER A 71 -24.80 -6.02 -37.83
N PHE A 72 -24.62 -4.97 -38.64
CA PHE A 72 -23.38 -4.71 -39.36
C PHE A 72 -22.23 -4.32 -38.42
N GLN A 73 -22.48 -3.45 -37.44
CA GLN A 73 -21.49 -3.14 -36.41
C GLN A 73 -21.10 -4.37 -35.59
N ASN A 74 -22.06 -5.22 -35.24
CA ASN A 74 -21.80 -6.48 -34.54
C ASN A 74 -20.99 -7.46 -35.39
N ALA A 75 -21.22 -7.50 -36.71
CA ALA A 75 -20.44 -8.30 -37.64
C ALA A 75 -18.98 -7.80 -37.73
N ALA A 76 -18.77 -6.48 -37.81
CA ALA A 76 -17.44 -5.88 -37.75
C ALA A 76 -16.73 -6.17 -36.41
N LYS A 77 -17.47 -6.10 -35.29
CA LYS A 77 -16.97 -6.42 -33.95
C LYS A 77 -16.59 -7.88 -33.76
N SER A 78 -17.15 -8.81 -34.54
CA SER A 78 -16.85 -10.24 -34.48
C SER A 78 -16.00 -10.74 -35.66
N ASN A 79 -15.49 -9.82 -36.50
CA ASN A 79 -14.74 -10.11 -37.71
C ASN A 79 -15.49 -11.03 -38.71
N ASN A 80 -16.83 -10.94 -38.78
CA ASN A 80 -17.65 -11.76 -39.65
C ASN A 80 -17.85 -11.08 -41.02
N LEU A 81 -16.88 -11.29 -41.93
CA LEU A 81 -16.86 -10.70 -43.26
C LEU A 81 -18.06 -11.10 -44.12
N ASP A 82 -18.46 -12.37 -44.08
CA ASP A 82 -19.60 -12.89 -44.85
C ASP A 82 -20.90 -12.15 -44.51
N LEU A 83 -21.11 -11.87 -43.21
CA LEU A 83 -22.27 -11.13 -42.75
C LEU A 83 -22.17 -9.64 -43.12
N MET A 84 -20.95 -9.07 -43.07
CA MET A 84 -20.73 -7.69 -43.51
C MET A 84 -21.04 -7.53 -45.00
N GLU A 85 -20.58 -8.44 -45.85
CA GLU A 85 -20.85 -8.44 -47.30
C GLU A 85 -22.35 -8.55 -47.59
N LYS A 86 -23.04 -9.54 -47.00
CA LYS A 86 -24.50 -9.71 -47.14
C LYS A 86 -25.32 -8.50 -46.68
N LEU A 87 -24.80 -7.74 -45.71
CA LEU A 87 -25.47 -6.54 -45.21
C LEU A 87 -25.17 -5.30 -46.08
N LEU A 88 -23.99 -5.20 -46.69
CA LEU A 88 -23.69 -4.15 -47.67
C LEU A 88 -24.52 -4.29 -48.94
N GLU A 89 -24.78 -5.50 -49.42
CA GLU A 89 -25.73 -5.74 -50.53
C GLU A 89 -27.12 -5.15 -50.25
N LYS A 90 -27.51 -5.09 -48.96
CA LYS A 90 -28.77 -4.49 -48.49
C LYS A 90 -28.69 -2.98 -48.29
N LYS A 91 -27.65 -2.32 -48.82
CA LYS A 91 -27.40 -0.87 -48.77
C LYS A 91 -27.35 -0.31 -47.34
N VAL A 92 -26.76 -1.07 -46.41
CA VAL A 92 -26.53 -0.59 -45.03
C VAL A 92 -25.55 0.59 -45.04
N ASN A 93 -25.82 1.62 -44.24
CA ASN A 93 -24.89 2.73 -44.05
C ASN A 93 -23.65 2.26 -43.26
N ILE A 94 -22.52 2.12 -43.94
CA ILE A 94 -21.23 1.70 -43.37
C ILE A 94 -20.74 2.63 -42.24
N ASN A 95 -21.17 3.90 -42.27
CA ASN A 95 -20.79 4.95 -41.33
C ASN A 95 -21.88 5.22 -40.28
N ALA A 96 -22.89 4.35 -40.16
CA ALA A 96 -23.90 4.48 -39.12
C ALA A 96 -23.22 4.46 -37.74
N VAL A 97 -23.65 5.38 -36.87
CA VAL A 97 -23.11 5.54 -35.53
C VAL A 97 -24.10 5.04 -34.48
N ASN A 98 -23.58 4.42 -33.41
CA ASN A 98 -24.40 4.03 -32.27
C ASN A 98 -24.55 5.16 -31.25
N ASN A 99 -25.17 4.86 -30.11
CA ASN A 99 -25.34 5.79 -28.99
C ASN A 99 -24.02 6.28 -28.37
N MET A 100 -22.86 5.75 -28.75
CA MET A 100 -21.53 6.23 -28.36
C MET A 100 -20.81 6.96 -29.49
N ASN A 101 -21.51 7.30 -30.58
CA ASN A 101 -20.95 7.84 -31.82
C ASN A 101 -19.93 6.89 -32.51
N ARG A 102 -19.99 5.59 -32.23
CA ARG A 102 -19.06 4.60 -32.82
C ARG A 102 -19.62 3.98 -34.08
N THR A 103 -18.77 3.87 -35.10
CA THR A 103 -19.05 3.17 -36.36
C THR A 103 -18.58 1.71 -36.33
N ALA A 104 -18.92 0.93 -37.36
CA ALA A 104 -18.37 -0.41 -37.56
C ALA A 104 -16.84 -0.43 -37.58
N LEU A 105 -16.21 0.60 -38.14
CA LEU A 105 -14.75 0.72 -38.19
C LEU A 105 -14.12 0.91 -36.80
N HIS A 106 -14.77 1.62 -35.88
CA HIS A 106 -14.30 1.72 -34.49
C HIS A 106 -14.24 0.35 -33.80
N PHE A 107 -15.22 -0.52 -34.08
CA PHE A 107 -15.26 -1.86 -33.51
C PHE A 107 -14.24 -2.81 -34.14
N ALA A 108 -14.06 -2.76 -35.47
CA ALA A 108 -13.05 -3.55 -36.16
C ALA A 108 -11.62 -3.15 -35.72
N VAL A 109 -11.34 -1.85 -35.83
CA VAL A 109 -10.63 -0.98 -34.86
C VAL A 109 -10.01 -1.65 -33.64
N GLY A 110 -10.62 -1.34 -32.50
CA GLY A 110 -10.15 -1.83 -31.20
C GLY A 110 -10.45 -3.31 -30.93
N GLY A 111 -11.05 -4.03 -31.89
CA GLY A 111 -11.07 -5.50 -31.90
C GLY A 111 -9.81 -6.13 -32.52
N ASN A 112 -8.91 -5.31 -33.09
CA ASN A 112 -7.75 -5.77 -33.85
C ASN A 112 -8.12 -6.73 -35.00
N HIS A 113 -9.21 -6.43 -35.69
CA HIS A 113 -9.76 -7.26 -36.76
C HIS A 113 -9.27 -6.79 -38.13
N LEU A 114 -8.02 -7.15 -38.47
CA LEU A 114 -7.35 -6.70 -39.68
C LEU A 114 -8.19 -6.86 -40.94
N SER A 115 -8.84 -8.02 -41.12
CA SER A 115 -9.66 -8.29 -42.31
C SER A 115 -10.94 -7.44 -42.35
N ALA A 116 -11.62 -7.24 -41.22
CA ALA A 116 -12.77 -6.35 -41.16
C ALA A 116 -12.37 -4.88 -41.38
N VAL A 117 -11.21 -4.46 -40.89
CA VAL A 117 -10.66 -3.12 -41.17
C VAL A 117 -10.39 -2.97 -42.67
N ASP A 118 -9.69 -3.93 -43.29
CA ASP A 118 -9.39 -3.91 -44.73
C ASP A 118 -10.67 -3.83 -45.56
N PHE A 119 -11.63 -4.70 -45.25
CA PHE A 119 -12.94 -4.71 -45.88
C PHE A 119 -13.64 -3.35 -45.77
N LEU A 120 -13.67 -2.75 -44.58
CA LEU A 120 -14.34 -1.46 -44.36
C LEU A 120 -13.65 -0.32 -45.09
N LEU A 121 -12.31 -0.28 -45.10
CA LEU A 121 -11.54 0.76 -45.81
C LEU A 121 -11.68 0.62 -47.33
N ASN A 122 -11.67 -0.60 -47.87
CA ASN A 122 -11.94 -0.87 -49.29
C ASN A 122 -13.35 -0.43 -49.71
N HIS A 123 -14.31 -0.44 -48.78
CA HIS A 123 -15.66 0.10 -48.96
C HIS A 123 -15.82 1.56 -48.54
N LYS A 124 -14.71 2.32 -48.44
CA LYS A 124 -14.67 3.76 -48.16
C LYS A 124 -15.34 4.16 -46.83
N ALA A 125 -15.20 3.32 -45.79
CA ALA A 125 -15.59 3.71 -44.43
C ALA A 125 -14.83 4.98 -44.01
N ARG A 126 -15.52 5.90 -43.33
CA ARG A 126 -14.95 7.14 -42.83
C ARG A 126 -14.02 6.87 -41.65
N VAL A 127 -12.84 7.47 -41.70
CA VAL A 127 -11.78 7.38 -40.67
C VAL A 127 -11.72 8.59 -39.74
N ASP A 128 -12.49 9.64 -40.05
CA ASP A 128 -12.51 10.93 -39.34
C ASP A 128 -13.64 11.05 -38.31
N ILE A 129 -14.50 10.04 -38.20
CA ILE A 129 -15.59 10.04 -37.21
C ILE A 129 -14.98 9.79 -35.83
N ALA A 130 -15.28 10.67 -34.89
CA ALA A 130 -14.90 10.53 -33.49
C ALA A 130 -16.09 10.01 -32.67
N ASP A 131 -15.79 9.17 -31.67
CA ASP A 131 -16.77 8.72 -30.70
C ASP A 131 -17.13 9.83 -29.68
N LYS A 132 -18.00 9.52 -28.72
CA LYS A 132 -18.46 10.49 -27.70
C LYS A 132 -17.34 11.08 -26.84
N HIS A 133 -16.17 10.47 -26.79
CA HIS A 133 -15.00 10.94 -26.06
C HIS A 133 -13.97 11.63 -26.96
N GLY A 134 -14.30 11.86 -28.24
CA GLY A 134 -13.38 12.38 -29.24
C GLY A 134 -12.40 11.33 -29.78
N LEU A 135 -12.61 10.03 -29.50
CA LEU A 135 -11.70 8.99 -30.01
C LEU A 135 -12.04 8.67 -31.46
N THR A 136 -11.13 8.99 -32.36
CA THR A 136 -11.10 8.48 -33.74
C THR A 136 -10.39 7.13 -33.83
N VAL A 137 -10.46 6.47 -34.99
CA VAL A 137 -9.85 5.16 -35.23
C VAL A 137 -8.32 5.15 -35.10
N ILE A 138 -7.64 6.29 -35.27
CA ILE A 138 -6.18 6.38 -35.06
C ILE A 138 -5.81 6.19 -33.58
N HIS A 139 -6.63 6.75 -32.67
CA HIS A 139 -6.45 6.57 -31.23
C HIS A 139 -6.66 5.11 -30.84
N LEU A 140 -7.69 4.47 -31.41
CA LEU A 140 -7.98 3.06 -31.15
C LEU A 140 -6.88 2.13 -31.66
N ALA A 141 -6.29 2.40 -32.84
CA ALA A 141 -5.16 1.65 -33.36
C ALA A 141 -3.90 1.84 -32.50
N ALA A 142 -3.65 3.09 -32.07
CA ALA A 142 -2.54 3.41 -31.15
C ALA A 142 -2.72 2.75 -29.78
N TRP A 143 -3.96 2.62 -29.30
CA TRP A 143 -4.30 1.92 -28.07
C TRP A 143 -4.18 0.39 -28.20
N SER A 144 -4.70 -0.20 -29.28
CA SER A 144 -4.69 -1.65 -29.50
C SER A 144 -3.32 -2.22 -29.85
N GLY A 145 -2.39 -1.38 -30.31
CA GLY A 145 -1.02 -1.79 -30.67
C GLY A 145 -0.88 -2.41 -32.05
N SER A 146 -1.93 -2.34 -32.85
CA SER A 146 -2.00 -2.97 -34.17
C SER A 146 -1.23 -2.14 -35.21
N PHE A 147 0.04 -2.45 -35.42
CA PHE A 147 0.89 -1.70 -36.34
C PHE A 147 0.35 -1.75 -37.78
N GLU A 148 -0.12 -2.90 -38.25
CA GLU A 148 -0.68 -3.06 -39.59
C GLU A 148 -1.96 -2.21 -39.77
N ILE A 149 -2.85 -2.20 -38.78
CA ILE A 149 -4.05 -1.38 -38.81
C ILE A 149 -3.68 0.10 -38.80
N MET A 150 -2.69 0.52 -38.00
CA MET A 150 -2.17 1.89 -38.01
C MET A 150 -1.71 2.29 -39.43
N LEU A 151 -0.92 1.44 -40.11
CA LEU A 151 -0.49 1.67 -41.49
C LEU A 151 -1.68 1.79 -42.46
N MET A 152 -2.67 0.92 -42.35
CA MET A 152 -3.86 0.94 -43.19
C MET A 152 -4.67 2.23 -43.00
N LEU A 153 -4.86 2.67 -41.75
CA LEU A 153 -5.58 3.90 -41.43
C LEU A 153 -4.85 5.14 -41.94
N VAL A 154 -3.53 5.22 -41.78
CA VAL A 154 -2.72 6.32 -42.32
C VAL A 154 -2.81 6.37 -43.84
N ARG A 155 -2.71 5.21 -44.53
CA ARG A 155 -2.92 5.12 -45.99
C ARG A 155 -4.32 5.53 -46.43
N ALA A 156 -5.33 5.27 -45.60
CA ALA A 156 -6.71 5.69 -45.84
C ALA A 156 -6.97 7.17 -45.48
N GLY A 157 -5.96 7.93 -45.06
CA GLY A 157 -6.06 9.36 -44.79
C GLY A 157 -6.60 9.70 -43.40
N ALA A 158 -6.50 8.80 -42.41
CA ALA A 158 -6.88 9.09 -41.03
C ALA A 158 -5.98 10.20 -40.46
N ASP A 159 -6.56 11.24 -39.87
CA ASP A 159 -5.80 12.36 -39.29
C ASP A 159 -4.92 11.88 -38.12
N GLN A 160 -3.59 11.96 -38.31
CA GLN A 160 -2.61 11.54 -37.31
C GLN A 160 -2.43 12.56 -36.17
N ARG A 161 -2.94 13.78 -36.33
CA ARG A 161 -2.89 14.87 -35.35
C ARG A 161 -4.18 15.03 -34.55
N ALA A 162 -5.16 14.15 -34.77
CA ALA A 162 -6.39 14.14 -34.01
C ALA A 162 -6.10 14.07 -32.49
N LYS A 163 -6.94 14.78 -31.73
CA LYS A 163 -6.94 14.75 -30.26
C LYS A 163 -8.33 14.35 -29.78
N ASN A 164 -8.37 13.62 -28.67
CA ASN A 164 -9.62 13.34 -27.96
C ASN A 164 -10.02 14.52 -27.06
N GLN A 165 -11.11 14.37 -26.29
CA GLN A 165 -11.60 15.40 -25.37
C GLN A 165 -10.63 15.71 -24.22
N ASP A 166 -9.76 14.77 -23.86
CA ASP A 166 -8.71 14.95 -22.84
C ASP A 166 -7.42 15.52 -23.44
N GLY A 167 -7.43 15.93 -24.72
CA GLY A 167 -6.26 16.48 -25.41
C GLY A 167 -5.21 15.43 -25.83
N MET A 168 -5.46 14.14 -25.56
CA MET A 168 -4.59 13.03 -25.92
C MET A 168 -4.63 12.75 -27.42
N ASN A 169 -3.46 12.55 -28.02
CA ASN A 169 -3.30 12.12 -29.42
C ASN A 169 -2.79 10.67 -29.52
N ALA A 170 -2.57 10.17 -30.73
CA ALA A 170 -2.07 8.80 -30.96
C ALA A 170 -0.76 8.46 -30.20
N LEU A 171 0.15 9.43 -30.04
CA LEU A 171 1.41 9.20 -29.31
C LEU A 171 1.17 8.93 -27.81
N HIS A 172 0.17 9.60 -27.22
CA HIS A 172 -0.22 9.37 -25.82
C HIS A 172 -0.78 7.94 -25.63
N PHE A 173 -1.71 7.52 -26.48
CA PHE A 173 -2.29 6.18 -26.40
C PHE A 173 -1.25 5.08 -26.65
N ALA A 174 -0.35 5.28 -27.61
CA ALA A 174 0.72 4.32 -27.87
C ALA A 174 1.69 4.21 -26.69
N ALA A 175 2.10 5.34 -26.10
CA ALA A 175 2.97 5.34 -24.92
C ALA A 175 2.29 4.70 -23.70
N GLN A 176 1.03 5.02 -23.45
CA GLN A 176 0.24 4.48 -22.34
C GLN A 176 0.03 2.96 -22.42
N ASN A 177 0.10 2.35 -23.62
CA ASN A 177 -0.15 0.91 -23.81
C ASN A 177 1.10 0.14 -24.28
N ASN A 178 2.30 0.72 -24.12
CA ASN A 178 3.58 0.11 -24.52
C ASN A 178 3.68 -0.26 -26.01
N ASN A 179 3.02 0.47 -26.90
CA ASN A 179 3.01 0.18 -28.34
C ASN A 179 4.21 0.84 -29.04
N VAL A 180 5.41 0.33 -28.74
CA VAL A 180 6.71 0.89 -29.16
C VAL A 180 6.82 1.09 -30.67
N HIS A 181 6.40 0.11 -31.47
CA HIS A 181 6.45 0.18 -32.93
C HIS A 181 5.59 1.31 -33.50
N ILE A 182 4.44 1.60 -32.87
CA ILE A 182 3.59 2.72 -33.27
C ILE A 182 4.28 4.05 -32.94
N VAL A 183 4.92 4.15 -31.77
CA VAL A 183 5.71 5.33 -31.40
C VAL A 183 6.85 5.57 -32.38
N GLU A 184 7.61 4.53 -32.73
CA GLU A 184 8.69 4.62 -33.73
C GLU A 184 8.15 5.11 -35.07
N TYR A 185 7.07 4.53 -35.56
CA TYR A 185 6.47 4.92 -36.82
C TYR A 185 5.97 6.38 -36.83
N LEU A 186 5.26 6.81 -35.78
CA LEU A 186 4.79 8.20 -35.68
C LEU A 186 5.96 9.20 -35.66
N ILE A 187 7.05 8.87 -34.99
CA ILE A 187 8.16 9.80 -34.72
C ILE A 187 9.26 9.76 -35.79
N GLN A 188 9.64 8.57 -36.25
CA GLN A 188 10.74 8.36 -37.18
C GLN A 188 10.26 8.36 -38.63
N ASP A 189 9.18 7.64 -38.93
CA ASP A 189 8.72 7.47 -40.32
C ASP A 189 7.79 8.61 -40.76
N LEU A 190 6.88 9.05 -39.89
CA LEU A 190 5.97 10.16 -40.17
C LEU A 190 6.51 11.54 -39.72
N HIS A 191 7.64 11.56 -39.01
CA HIS A 191 8.29 12.78 -38.50
C HIS A 191 7.38 13.68 -37.62
N LEU A 192 6.41 13.09 -36.91
CA LEU A 192 5.39 13.81 -36.12
C LEU A 192 5.85 14.12 -34.68
N LYS A 193 7.04 14.70 -34.52
CA LYS A 193 7.56 15.08 -33.19
C LYS A 193 6.69 16.14 -32.49
N ASP A 194 5.90 16.89 -33.24
CA ASP A 194 4.92 17.84 -32.71
C ASP A 194 3.77 17.17 -31.92
N LEU A 195 3.62 15.84 -31.98
CA LEU A 195 2.70 15.11 -31.11
C LEU A 195 3.14 15.03 -29.64
N ASN A 196 4.41 15.31 -29.33
CA ASN A 196 4.94 15.31 -27.96
C ASN A 196 4.56 16.59 -27.20
N GLN A 197 3.26 16.78 -27.00
CA GLN A 197 2.66 17.89 -26.25
C GLN A 197 1.92 17.35 -25.03
N PRO A 198 1.72 18.15 -23.98
CA PRO A 198 0.90 17.73 -22.86
C PRO A 198 -0.56 17.55 -23.27
N ASP A 199 -1.23 16.60 -22.63
CA ASP A 199 -2.69 16.47 -22.62
C ASP A 199 -3.35 17.52 -21.70
N GLU A 200 -4.67 17.44 -21.51
CA GLU A 200 -5.41 18.36 -20.64
C GLU A 200 -5.08 18.20 -19.15
N THR A 201 -4.34 17.16 -18.73
CA THR A 201 -3.82 17.02 -17.37
C THR A 201 -2.37 17.49 -17.24
N GLY A 202 -1.77 18.01 -18.33
CA GLY A 202 -0.37 18.39 -18.36
C GLY A 202 0.58 17.23 -18.64
N ARG A 203 0.06 16.02 -18.93
CA ARG A 203 0.89 14.82 -19.10
C ARG A 203 1.32 14.66 -20.54
N LYS A 204 2.64 14.68 -20.76
CA LYS A 204 3.24 14.22 -22.02
C LYS A 204 3.23 12.69 -22.10
N PRO A 205 3.37 12.08 -23.29
CA PRO A 205 3.44 10.62 -23.47
C PRO A 205 4.46 9.93 -22.56
N PHE A 206 5.59 10.57 -22.26
CA PHE A 206 6.61 10.07 -21.34
C PHE A 206 6.08 9.85 -19.91
N LEU A 207 5.26 10.78 -19.39
CA LEU A 207 4.66 10.66 -18.07
C LEU A 207 3.67 9.49 -18.02
N LEU A 208 2.91 9.26 -19.09
CA LEU A 208 1.97 8.13 -19.19
C LEU A 208 2.69 6.78 -19.25
N ALA A 209 3.83 6.70 -19.93
CA ALA A 209 4.66 5.48 -19.94
C ALA A 209 5.20 5.17 -18.53
N ALA A 210 5.62 6.19 -17.79
CA ALA A 210 6.07 6.06 -16.40
C ALA A 210 4.94 5.66 -15.45
N GLU A 211 3.76 6.30 -15.57
CA GLU A 211 2.56 5.97 -14.80
C GLU A 211 2.16 4.50 -14.93
N ARG A 212 2.36 3.92 -16.12
CA ARG A 212 2.05 2.51 -16.43
C ARG A 212 3.22 1.55 -16.21
N GLY A 213 4.39 2.07 -15.82
CA GLY A 213 5.59 1.26 -15.57
C GLY A 213 6.15 0.57 -16.81
N HIS A 214 5.91 1.13 -18.00
CA HIS A 214 6.32 0.55 -19.27
C HIS A 214 7.78 0.85 -19.57
N ILE A 215 8.68 0.02 -19.03
CA ILE A 215 10.14 0.21 -19.13
C ILE A 215 10.60 0.34 -20.59
N GLU A 216 10.18 -0.58 -21.46
CA GLU A 216 10.56 -0.58 -22.87
C GLU A 216 10.15 0.73 -23.57
N MET A 217 8.93 1.22 -23.29
CA MET A 217 8.47 2.51 -23.78
C MET A 217 9.27 3.69 -23.21
N ILE A 218 9.58 3.68 -21.91
CA ILE A 218 10.40 4.72 -21.25
C ILE A 218 11.77 4.80 -21.95
N GLU A 219 12.44 3.66 -22.11
CA GLU A 219 13.74 3.57 -22.79
C GLU A 219 13.65 4.02 -24.24
N LYS A 220 12.57 3.63 -24.96
CA LYS A 220 12.35 4.07 -26.33
C LYS A 220 12.18 5.58 -26.42
N LEU A 221 11.35 6.18 -25.55
CA LEU A 221 11.12 7.62 -25.56
C LEU A 221 12.39 8.39 -25.17
N ILE A 222 13.23 7.86 -24.29
CA ILE A 222 14.57 8.40 -24.02
C ILE A 222 15.42 8.36 -25.29
N PHE A 223 15.51 7.19 -25.94
CA PHE A 223 16.28 7.02 -27.19
C PHE A 223 15.83 7.97 -28.31
N LEU A 224 14.53 8.25 -28.40
CA LEU A 224 13.96 9.19 -29.38
C LEU A 224 14.09 10.67 -28.97
N ASN A 225 14.69 10.97 -27.81
CA ASN A 225 14.78 12.31 -27.21
C ASN A 225 13.40 12.94 -26.95
N LEU A 226 12.45 12.15 -26.46
CA LEU A 226 11.10 12.57 -26.07
C LEU A 226 10.84 12.50 -24.55
N HIS A 227 11.89 12.27 -23.75
CA HIS A 227 11.81 12.39 -22.29
C HIS A 227 11.56 13.84 -21.88
N THR A 228 10.99 14.04 -20.69
CA THR A 228 10.66 15.38 -20.18
C THR A 228 10.90 15.46 -18.68
N LEU A 229 11.35 16.62 -18.21
CA LEU A 229 11.41 16.98 -16.78
C LEU A 229 10.19 17.81 -16.35
N GLU A 230 9.34 18.19 -17.30
CA GLU A 230 8.09 18.91 -17.03
C GLU A 230 7.14 18.05 -16.19
N LYS A 231 6.45 18.71 -15.26
CA LYS A 231 5.49 18.14 -14.33
C LYS A 231 4.09 18.17 -14.93
N ASP A 232 3.22 17.26 -14.50
CA ASP A 232 1.78 17.37 -14.78
C ASP A 232 1.13 18.51 -13.97
N LYS A 233 -0.16 18.75 -14.15
CA LYS A 233 -0.91 19.82 -13.44
C LYS A 233 -0.97 19.66 -11.92
N GLU A 234 -0.56 18.52 -11.37
CA GLU A 234 -0.46 18.28 -9.92
C GLU A 234 1.01 18.38 -9.44
N GLY A 235 1.92 18.76 -10.32
CA GLY A 235 3.35 18.82 -10.03
C GLY A 235 4.05 17.45 -10.07
N ASN A 236 3.40 16.38 -10.53
CA ASN A 236 4.02 15.07 -10.55
C ASN A 236 5.02 14.94 -11.71
N THR A 237 6.24 14.51 -11.39
CA THR A 237 7.20 14.02 -12.39
C THR A 237 6.89 12.57 -12.77
N ALA A 238 7.54 12.03 -13.80
CA ALA A 238 7.41 10.60 -14.13
C ALA A 238 7.84 9.67 -12.98
N LEU A 239 8.79 10.08 -12.11
CA LEU A 239 9.14 9.31 -10.91
C LEU A 239 7.97 9.24 -9.94
N HIS A 240 7.27 10.35 -9.69
CA HIS A 240 6.09 10.38 -8.83
C HIS A 240 4.99 9.45 -9.37
N LEU A 241 4.71 9.49 -10.69
CA LEU A 241 3.67 8.66 -11.31
C LEU A 241 4.02 7.17 -11.30
N ALA A 242 5.29 6.81 -11.56
CA ALA A 242 5.75 5.43 -11.48
C ALA A 242 5.71 4.89 -10.04
N ALA A 243 6.08 5.74 -9.07
CA ALA A 243 6.04 5.38 -7.66
C ALA A 243 4.62 5.26 -7.11
N MET A 244 3.67 6.06 -7.61
CA MET A 244 2.26 5.99 -7.25
C MET A 244 1.69 4.57 -7.47
N HIS A 245 2.09 3.94 -8.56
CA HIS A 245 1.65 2.59 -8.93
C HIS A 245 2.67 1.49 -8.57
N GLY A 246 3.74 1.82 -7.85
CA GLY A 246 4.69 0.83 -7.32
C GLY A 246 5.61 0.20 -8.35
N HIS A 247 5.79 0.84 -9.51
CA HIS A 247 6.59 0.33 -10.62
C HIS A 247 8.09 0.43 -10.35
N SER A 248 8.59 -0.36 -9.39
CA SER A 248 9.97 -0.32 -8.91
C SER A 248 11.02 -0.41 -10.03
N PRO A 249 10.89 -1.32 -11.03
CA PRO A 249 11.84 -1.37 -12.13
C PRO A 249 11.82 -0.12 -13.03
N ALA A 250 10.64 0.49 -13.25
CA ALA A 250 10.56 1.74 -13.99
C ALA A 250 11.21 2.89 -13.21
N VAL A 251 10.99 2.96 -11.89
CA VAL A 251 11.67 3.94 -11.03
C VAL A 251 13.19 3.77 -11.10
N GLN A 252 13.71 2.54 -11.06
CA GLN A 252 15.14 2.27 -11.23
C GLN A 252 15.68 2.84 -12.54
N VAL A 253 15.02 2.53 -13.66
CA VAL A 253 15.43 3.03 -14.99
C VAL A 253 15.39 4.56 -15.04
N LEU A 254 14.34 5.18 -14.53
CA LEU A 254 14.21 6.64 -14.46
C LEU A 254 15.34 7.26 -13.62
N LEU A 255 15.71 6.68 -12.48
CA LEU A 255 16.81 7.17 -11.64
C LEU A 255 18.20 6.99 -12.26
N THR A 256 18.39 6.01 -13.16
CA THR A 256 19.67 5.95 -13.91
C THR A 256 19.89 7.16 -14.81
N GLN A 257 18.80 7.81 -15.23
CA GLN A 257 18.83 8.97 -16.12
C GLN A 257 18.63 10.29 -15.37
N TRP A 258 17.99 10.25 -14.20
CA TRP A 258 17.57 11.42 -13.45
C TRP A 258 18.11 11.40 -12.02
N GLN A 259 18.86 12.44 -11.67
CA GLN A 259 19.63 12.47 -10.43
C GLN A 259 18.88 13.11 -9.24
N GLU A 260 17.69 13.66 -9.46
CA GLU A 260 16.91 14.34 -8.41
C GLU A 260 15.75 13.47 -7.87
N VAL A 261 16.08 12.54 -6.96
CA VAL A 261 15.10 11.65 -6.29
C VAL A 261 14.20 12.43 -5.31
N ASN A 262 14.71 13.51 -4.75
CA ASN A 262 14.09 14.25 -3.65
C ASN A 262 13.25 15.44 -4.12
N GLU A 263 12.91 15.51 -5.41
CA GLU A 263 11.93 16.50 -5.87
C GLU A 263 10.56 16.19 -5.28
N THR A 264 9.82 17.23 -4.93
CA THR A 264 8.43 17.14 -4.50
C THR A 264 7.48 17.65 -5.59
N ASN A 265 6.23 17.20 -5.53
CA ASN A 265 5.15 17.71 -6.38
C ASN A 265 4.55 19.02 -5.82
N GLU A 266 3.49 19.56 -6.43
CA GLU A 266 2.87 20.83 -5.98
C GLU A 266 2.20 20.71 -4.60
N LEU A 267 1.88 19.49 -4.17
CA LEU A 267 1.41 19.18 -2.83
C LEU A 267 2.58 18.93 -1.85
N ASN A 268 3.81 19.22 -2.28
CA ASN A 268 5.08 18.98 -1.61
C ASN A 268 5.32 17.51 -1.23
N VAL A 269 4.61 16.56 -1.83
CA VAL A 269 4.76 15.13 -1.53
C VAL A 269 5.97 14.58 -2.29
N SER A 270 6.86 13.88 -1.60
CA SER A 270 8.01 13.20 -2.21
C SER A 270 7.65 11.82 -2.77
N VAL A 271 8.51 11.30 -3.65
CA VAL A 271 8.40 9.94 -4.21
C VAL A 271 8.38 8.88 -3.10
N LEU A 272 9.19 9.03 -2.04
CA LEU A 272 9.20 8.13 -0.90
C LEU A 272 7.85 8.15 -0.17
N GLN A 273 7.27 9.33 0.09
CA GLN A 273 5.97 9.44 0.74
C GLN A 273 4.85 8.81 -0.10
N ILE A 274 4.87 8.97 -1.42
CA ILE A 274 3.91 8.30 -2.32
C ILE A 274 4.05 6.78 -2.22
N ALA A 275 5.27 6.25 -2.31
CA ALA A 275 5.53 4.81 -2.23
C ALA A 275 5.09 4.25 -0.87
N THR A 276 5.36 4.98 0.21
CA THR A 276 4.98 4.62 1.57
C THR A 276 3.46 4.63 1.78
N ARG A 277 2.76 5.69 1.33
CA ARG A 277 1.30 5.80 1.44
C ARG A 277 0.58 4.64 0.74
N ASN A 278 1.09 4.22 -0.41
CA ASN A 278 0.51 3.14 -1.19
C ASN A 278 1.03 1.74 -0.82
N GLY A 279 1.93 1.61 0.14
CA GLY A 279 2.38 0.31 0.66
C GLY A 279 3.41 -0.42 -0.21
N HIS A 280 4.07 0.28 -1.14
CA HIS A 280 5.01 -0.31 -2.11
C HIS A 280 6.36 -0.66 -1.45
N THR A 281 6.38 -1.71 -0.62
CA THR A 281 7.53 -2.08 0.24
C THR A 281 8.84 -2.25 -0.55
N SER A 282 8.81 -2.93 -1.69
CA SER A 282 10.01 -3.12 -2.53
C SER A 282 10.56 -1.79 -3.05
N LEU A 283 9.67 -0.87 -3.44
CA LEU A 283 10.06 0.46 -3.88
C LEU A 283 10.60 1.29 -2.72
N VAL A 284 9.95 1.24 -1.55
CA VAL A 284 10.44 1.93 -0.34
C VAL A 284 11.85 1.45 -0.01
N ASN A 285 12.10 0.14 0.07
CA ASN A 285 13.44 -0.39 0.35
C ASN A 285 14.50 0.09 -0.65
N PHE A 286 14.15 0.11 -1.94
CA PHE A 286 15.03 0.62 -2.98
C PHE A 286 15.32 2.12 -2.79
N LEU A 287 14.28 2.92 -2.60
CA LEU A 287 14.39 4.36 -2.36
C LEU A 287 15.25 4.68 -1.12
N LEU A 288 15.06 3.93 -0.02
CA LEU A 288 15.87 4.08 1.19
C LEU A 288 17.35 3.73 0.98
N SER A 289 17.68 2.86 0.02
CA SER A 289 19.06 2.52 -0.32
C SER A 289 19.77 3.58 -1.19
N GLU A 290 19.03 4.43 -1.89
CA GLU A 290 19.54 5.42 -2.85
C GLU A 290 19.91 6.78 -2.21
N ASN A 291 20.21 6.82 -0.91
CA ASN A 291 20.67 8.02 -0.19
C ASN A 291 19.67 9.19 -0.25
N ILE A 292 18.36 8.89 -0.18
CA ILE A 292 17.29 9.89 -0.05
C ILE A 292 17.51 10.71 1.21
N ASP A 293 17.40 12.03 1.07
CA ASP A 293 17.44 12.92 2.22
C ASP A 293 16.12 12.79 2.98
N LEU A 294 16.16 12.03 4.07
CA LEU A 294 15.02 11.78 4.97
C LEU A 294 14.61 13.03 5.76
N HIS A 295 15.38 14.12 5.66
CA HIS A 295 15.23 15.32 6.47
C HIS A 295 14.79 16.56 5.70
N GLN A 296 14.20 16.41 4.51
CA GLN A 296 13.60 17.55 3.81
C GLN A 296 12.43 18.14 4.63
N ARG A 297 12.75 19.17 5.41
CA ARG A 297 11.83 19.98 6.20
C ARG A 297 11.10 20.99 5.31
N MET A 298 10.33 20.50 4.37
CA MET A 298 9.40 21.32 3.59
C MET A 298 8.03 20.64 3.65
N GLU A 299 7.01 21.43 3.97
CA GLU A 299 5.62 21.04 4.25
C GLU A 299 5.03 20.04 3.23
N PRO A 300 5.07 18.72 3.51
CA PRO A 300 3.83 18.09 3.96
C PRO A 300 4.10 17.43 5.30
N LYS A 301 3.27 17.80 6.27
CA LYS A 301 3.53 17.60 7.70
C LYS A 301 3.34 16.16 8.21
N GLU A 302 3.25 15.16 7.34
CA GLU A 302 3.19 13.75 7.71
C GLU A 302 4.44 13.03 7.19
N SER A 303 5.27 12.55 8.13
CA SER A 303 6.46 11.79 7.79
C SER A 303 6.10 10.47 7.10
N PRO A 304 7.02 9.85 6.33
CA PRO A 304 6.81 8.53 5.77
C PRO A 304 6.33 7.51 6.83
N LEU A 305 6.89 7.56 8.04
CA LEU A 305 6.50 6.65 9.11
C LEU A 305 5.04 6.87 9.57
N HIS A 306 4.56 8.12 9.65
CA HIS A 306 3.15 8.41 9.90
C HIS A 306 2.26 7.85 8.78
N LEU A 307 2.62 8.09 7.52
CA LEU A 307 1.84 7.59 6.37
C LEU A 307 1.75 6.06 6.36
N ALA A 308 2.85 5.37 6.69
CA ALA A 308 2.88 3.92 6.81
C ALA A 308 1.94 3.42 7.92
N VAL A 309 1.92 4.10 9.07
CA VAL A 309 1.03 3.76 10.20
C VAL A 309 -0.45 4.04 9.86
N ILE A 310 -0.76 5.22 9.32
CA ILE A 310 -2.13 5.63 8.96
C ILE A 310 -2.76 4.66 7.96
N ASN A 311 -1.98 4.20 6.98
CA ASN A 311 -2.45 3.29 5.93
C ASN A 311 -2.23 1.80 6.27
N ASN A 312 -1.79 1.48 7.48
CA ASN A 312 -1.58 0.11 7.96
C ASN A 312 -0.59 -0.73 7.11
N HIS A 313 0.52 -0.12 6.68
CA HIS A 313 1.56 -0.80 5.91
C HIS A 313 2.70 -1.28 6.80
N ILE A 314 2.46 -2.35 7.56
CA ILE A 314 3.37 -2.88 8.59
C ILE A 314 4.76 -3.23 8.03
N THR A 315 4.81 -3.82 6.83
CA THR A 315 6.08 -4.13 6.16
C THR A 315 6.88 -2.88 5.83
N VAL A 316 6.21 -1.80 5.45
CA VAL A 316 6.84 -0.50 5.21
C VAL A 316 7.32 0.13 6.52
N VAL A 317 6.54 0.02 7.60
CA VAL A 317 6.98 0.45 8.95
C VAL A 317 8.27 -0.27 9.33
N ASN A 318 8.34 -1.59 9.19
CA ASN A 318 9.55 -2.36 9.47
C ASN A 318 10.75 -1.92 8.62
N SER A 319 10.53 -1.64 7.33
CA SER A 319 11.56 -1.11 6.43
C SER A 319 12.10 0.25 6.89
N LEU A 320 11.21 1.19 7.25
CA LEU A 320 11.60 2.52 7.71
C LEU A 320 12.36 2.46 9.05
N LEU A 321 11.89 1.65 10.00
CA LEU A 321 12.56 1.43 11.28
C LEU A 321 13.93 0.77 11.11
N SER A 322 14.05 -0.21 10.20
CA SER A 322 15.33 -0.84 9.87
C SER A 322 16.34 0.15 9.26
N ALA A 323 15.83 1.16 8.54
CA ALA A 323 16.62 2.26 7.99
C ALA A 323 16.87 3.41 9.00
N GLN A 324 16.64 3.20 10.30
CA GLN A 324 16.86 4.18 11.37
C GLN A 324 16.10 5.50 11.18
N HIS A 325 14.88 5.44 10.61
CA HIS A 325 14.00 6.60 10.64
C HIS A 325 13.66 6.96 12.09
N ASP A 326 13.55 8.26 12.36
CA ASP A 326 13.12 8.76 13.66
C ASP A 326 11.73 8.21 14.00
N ILE A 327 11.69 7.33 14.99
CA ILE A 327 10.49 6.64 15.46
C ILE A 327 9.56 7.60 16.22
N ASP A 328 10.11 8.67 16.79
CA ASP A 328 9.41 9.65 17.62
C ASP A 328 9.15 10.96 16.86
N ILE A 329 9.27 10.91 15.53
CA ILE A 329 8.97 12.03 14.65
C ILE A 329 7.56 12.58 14.90
N LEU A 330 7.40 13.91 14.86
CA LEU A 330 6.14 14.58 15.18
C LEU A 330 5.42 15.05 13.92
N ASN A 331 4.10 14.85 13.87
CA ASN A 331 3.23 15.43 12.82
C ASN A 331 2.69 16.82 13.21
N GLN A 332 1.74 17.38 12.44
CA GLN A 332 1.14 18.71 12.71
C GLN A 332 0.47 18.84 14.08
N ARG A 333 0.00 17.72 14.63
CA ARG A 333 -0.70 17.65 15.91
C ARG A 333 0.28 17.30 17.04
N GLU A 334 1.58 17.36 16.77
CA GLU A 334 2.66 16.93 17.68
C GLU A 334 2.52 15.46 18.09
N GLN A 335 1.84 14.64 17.27
CA GLN A 335 1.68 13.22 17.53
C GLN A 335 2.88 12.45 16.98
N THR A 336 3.32 11.43 17.72
CA THR A 336 4.25 10.40 17.23
C THR A 336 3.48 9.32 16.44
N PRO A 337 4.18 8.49 15.64
CA PRO A 337 3.60 7.30 15.04
C PRO A 337 2.89 6.38 16.05
N LEU A 338 3.39 6.30 17.30
CA LEU A 338 2.73 5.52 18.36
C LEU A 338 1.37 6.13 18.77
N HIS A 339 1.26 7.45 18.86
CA HIS A 339 -0.03 8.11 19.14
C HIS A 339 -1.07 7.75 18.08
N VAL A 340 -0.66 7.79 16.81
CA VAL A 340 -1.56 7.47 15.68
C VAL A 340 -1.93 5.98 15.69
N ALA A 341 -0.96 5.08 15.90
CA ALA A 341 -1.23 3.64 15.99
C ALA A 341 -2.17 3.29 17.16
N ALA A 342 -2.03 4.00 18.28
CA ALA A 342 -2.86 3.84 19.47
C ALA A 342 -4.31 4.34 19.26
N ASP A 343 -4.49 5.47 18.58
CA ASP A 343 -5.81 6.00 18.20
C ASP A 343 -6.54 5.06 17.24
N LEU A 344 -5.83 4.49 16.26
CA LEU A 344 -6.35 3.52 15.31
C LEU A 344 -6.64 2.14 15.92
N GLY A 345 -6.15 1.86 17.14
CA GLY A 345 -6.35 0.58 17.80
C GLY A 345 -5.60 -0.60 17.17
N ASN A 346 -4.60 -0.34 16.33
CA ASN A 346 -3.92 -1.37 15.57
C ASN A 346 -2.84 -2.06 16.41
N VAL A 347 -3.21 -3.20 16.98
CA VAL A 347 -2.36 -4.01 17.87
C VAL A 347 -1.00 -4.35 17.25
N GLU A 348 -0.95 -4.71 15.97
CA GLU A 348 0.30 -5.15 15.33
C GLU A 348 1.27 -3.98 15.07
N LEU A 349 0.73 -2.81 14.69
CA LEU A 349 1.53 -1.58 14.58
C LEU A 349 2.04 -1.12 15.94
N VAL A 350 1.18 -1.14 16.96
CA VAL A 350 1.57 -0.81 18.34
C VAL A 350 2.66 -1.76 18.83
N GLU A 351 2.50 -3.07 18.64
CA GLU A 351 3.51 -4.08 19.00
C GLU A 351 4.86 -3.79 18.31
N THR A 352 4.83 -3.52 17.00
CA THR A 352 6.01 -3.20 16.21
C THR A 352 6.73 -1.95 16.72
N LEU A 353 6.00 -0.85 16.93
CA LEU A 353 6.56 0.42 17.41
C LEU A 353 7.06 0.33 18.85
N LEU A 354 6.32 -0.34 19.74
CA LEU A 354 6.76 -0.54 21.12
C LEU A 354 8.03 -1.37 21.19
N LYS A 355 8.15 -2.46 20.41
CA LYS A 355 9.38 -3.28 20.37
C LYS A 355 10.59 -2.52 19.82
N ALA A 356 10.36 -1.57 18.92
CA ALA A 356 11.41 -0.72 18.37
C ALA A 356 11.92 0.35 19.37
N GLY A 357 11.26 0.51 20.53
CA GLY A 357 11.75 1.35 21.62
C GLY A 357 11.48 2.84 21.45
N CYS A 358 10.28 3.21 21.00
CA CYS A 358 9.82 4.59 20.96
C CYS A 358 9.75 5.25 22.36
N ASP A 359 9.85 6.58 22.39
CA ASP A 359 9.66 7.36 23.62
C ASP A 359 8.18 7.46 23.98
N LEU A 360 7.82 6.79 25.07
CA LEU A 360 6.46 6.70 25.60
C LEU A 360 6.02 7.97 26.35
N LYS A 361 6.94 8.89 26.63
CA LYS A 361 6.69 10.13 27.40
C LYS A 361 6.33 11.32 26.51
N VAL A 362 6.48 11.19 25.20
CA VAL A 362 6.10 12.26 24.25
C VAL A 362 4.61 12.52 24.36
N VAL A 363 4.25 13.81 24.31
CA VAL A 363 2.87 14.28 24.36
C VAL A 363 2.50 14.97 23.06
N ASP A 364 1.25 14.80 22.66
CA ASP A 364 0.66 15.54 21.54
C ASP A 364 0.37 17.02 21.91
N LYS A 365 -0.16 17.76 20.95
CA LYS A 365 -0.54 19.17 21.10
C LYS A 365 -1.63 19.41 22.16
N GLN A 366 -2.33 18.37 22.60
CA GLN A 366 -3.31 18.41 23.68
C GLN A 366 -2.69 18.04 25.04
N GLY A 367 -1.38 17.75 25.09
CA GLY A 367 -0.67 17.31 26.28
C GLY A 367 -0.95 15.85 26.64
N LYS A 368 -1.40 15.03 25.67
CA LYS A 368 -1.77 13.63 25.88
C LYS A 368 -0.64 12.73 25.37
N THR A 369 -0.22 11.76 26.20
CA THR A 369 0.66 10.67 25.75
C THR A 369 -0.09 9.64 24.91
N ALA A 370 0.63 8.75 24.24
CA ALA A 370 0.02 7.65 23.48
C ALA A 370 -0.87 6.74 24.37
N LEU A 371 -0.48 6.52 25.63
CA LEU A 371 -1.31 5.81 26.61
C LEU A 371 -2.66 6.53 26.83
N ALA A 372 -2.59 7.85 26.97
CA ALA A 372 -3.75 8.69 27.24
C ALA A 372 -4.66 8.88 26.02
N VAL A 373 -4.15 8.65 24.80
CA VAL A 373 -4.91 8.53 23.55
C VAL A 373 -5.58 7.16 23.49
N ALA A 374 -4.82 6.07 23.72
CA ALA A 374 -5.34 4.70 23.77
C ALA A 374 -6.47 4.53 24.80
N SER A 375 -6.38 5.20 25.95
CA SER A 375 -7.38 5.07 27.02
C SER A 375 -8.77 5.61 26.64
N ARG A 376 -8.84 6.50 25.65
CA ARG A 376 -10.10 7.04 25.12
C ARG A 376 -10.69 6.19 24.00
N SER A 377 -9.88 5.31 23.40
CA SER A 377 -10.33 4.39 22.36
C SER A 377 -10.84 3.10 23.01
N SER A 378 -11.68 2.34 22.31
CA SER A 378 -12.27 1.08 22.81
C SER A 378 -11.28 -0.10 22.81
N HIS A 379 -9.98 0.16 22.71
CA HIS A 379 -8.94 -0.83 22.46
C HIS A 379 -8.14 -1.13 23.73
N SER A 380 -8.76 -1.81 24.69
CA SER A 380 -8.19 -2.14 25.99
C SER A 380 -6.86 -2.90 25.92
N LEU A 381 -6.67 -3.73 24.90
CA LEU A 381 -5.41 -4.43 24.68
C LEU A 381 -4.26 -3.46 24.39
N VAL A 382 -4.48 -2.38 23.63
CA VAL A 382 -3.45 -1.38 23.34
C VAL A 382 -3.01 -0.67 24.62
N VAL A 383 -3.96 -0.34 25.51
CA VAL A 383 -3.65 0.19 26.84
C VAL A 383 -2.75 -0.78 27.61
N ASP A 384 -3.12 -2.07 27.67
CA ASP A 384 -2.32 -3.08 28.37
C ASP A 384 -0.91 -3.22 27.79
N MET A 385 -0.77 -3.12 26.47
CA MET A 385 0.50 -3.20 25.78
C MET A 385 1.40 -2.00 26.11
N ILE A 386 0.86 -0.79 26.06
CA ILE A 386 1.64 0.42 26.38
C ILE A 386 2.08 0.37 27.85
N ILE A 387 1.21 0.02 28.80
CA ILE A 387 1.59 -0.09 30.22
C ILE A 387 2.67 -1.17 30.42
N LYS A 388 2.55 -2.34 29.77
CA LYS A 388 3.59 -3.37 29.81
C LYS A 388 4.94 -2.86 29.28
N ALA A 389 4.92 -2.09 28.19
CA ALA A 389 6.11 -1.49 27.61
C ALA A 389 6.74 -0.44 28.54
N GLU A 390 5.95 0.48 29.09
CA GLU A 390 6.42 1.49 30.07
C GLU A 390 7.12 0.82 31.25
N ARG A 391 6.51 -0.22 31.82
CA ARG A 391 7.08 -0.97 32.95
C ARG A 391 8.35 -1.72 32.55
N TYR A 392 8.38 -2.31 31.35
CA TYR A 392 9.57 -2.99 30.84
C TYR A 392 10.75 -2.04 30.64
N TYR A 393 10.52 -0.88 30.02
CA TYR A 393 11.58 0.10 29.76
C TYR A 393 12.07 0.76 31.05
N ALA A 394 11.18 1.07 32.00
CA ALA A 394 11.59 1.56 33.33
C ALA A 394 12.49 0.55 34.05
N TRP A 395 12.11 -0.74 34.06
CA TRP A 395 12.94 -1.80 34.66
C TRP A 395 14.31 -1.90 33.99
N ARG A 396 14.35 -1.76 32.66
CA ARG A 396 15.59 -1.79 31.87
C ARG A 396 16.54 -0.64 32.19
N GLU A 397 16.01 0.56 32.42
CA GLU A 397 16.81 1.73 32.82
C GLU A 397 17.45 1.54 34.20
N GLU A 398 16.75 0.90 35.13
CA GLU A 398 17.24 0.61 36.49
C GLU A 398 18.29 -0.51 36.54
N HIS A 399 18.35 -1.39 35.53
CA HIS A 399 19.21 -2.60 35.52
C HIS A 399 20.13 -2.71 34.28
N PRO A 400 21.07 -1.76 34.06
CA PRO A 400 21.90 -1.71 32.85
C PRO A 400 22.95 -2.85 32.74
N GLU A 401 23.38 -3.45 33.86
CA GLU A 401 24.43 -4.49 33.87
C GLU A 401 23.98 -5.84 33.24
N ASN A 402 22.67 -6.10 33.19
CA ASN A 402 22.10 -7.28 32.54
C ASN A 402 22.10 -7.21 30.99
N ILE A 403 22.61 -6.12 30.41
CA ILE A 403 22.72 -5.94 28.95
C ILE A 403 23.94 -6.69 28.38
N ARG A 404 25.00 -6.89 29.18
CA ARG A 404 26.30 -7.41 28.70
C ARG A 404 26.44 -8.93 28.75
N GLU A 405 25.67 -9.62 29.59
CA GLU A 405 25.57 -11.08 29.60
C GLU A 405 24.11 -11.51 29.39
N PRO A 406 23.70 -11.93 28.17
CA PRO A 406 22.38 -12.49 27.95
C PRO A 406 22.32 -13.91 28.53
N ARG A 407 22.35 -14.04 29.87
CA ARG A 407 22.01 -15.30 30.53
C ARG A 407 20.49 -15.49 30.40
N ALA A 408 20.13 -16.18 29.31
CA ALA A 408 18.79 -16.44 28.79
C ALA A 408 18.11 -15.21 28.15
N GLY A 409 17.75 -15.35 26.86
CA GLY A 409 17.19 -14.29 26.04
C GLY A 409 15.73 -13.99 26.39
N PHE A 410 15.47 -12.78 26.91
CA PHE A 410 14.12 -12.33 27.23
C PHE A 410 13.75 -11.14 26.33
N THR A 411 12.72 -11.34 25.51
CA THR A 411 12.23 -10.36 24.52
C THR A 411 10.88 -9.82 24.97
N LEU A 412 10.69 -8.49 24.92
CA LEU A 412 9.40 -7.86 25.15
C LEU A 412 8.33 -8.50 24.26
N THR A 413 7.30 -9.07 24.87
CA THR A 413 6.19 -9.75 24.18
C THR A 413 4.86 -9.22 24.69
N PHE A 414 3.92 -9.05 23.77
CA PHE A 414 2.56 -8.60 24.06
C PHE A 414 1.51 -9.67 23.84
N LYS A 415 1.91 -10.85 23.35
CA LYS A 415 1.02 -11.99 23.17
C LYS A 415 0.37 -12.35 24.49
N GLN A 416 -0.93 -12.58 24.46
CA GLN A 416 -1.64 -13.11 25.62
C GLN A 416 -1.08 -14.48 25.98
N ASP A 417 -0.72 -14.63 27.25
CA ASP A 417 -0.13 -15.85 27.74
C ASP A 417 -1.22 -16.89 28.01
N HIS A 418 -1.24 -17.92 27.16
CA HIS A 418 -2.09 -19.10 27.30
C HIS A 418 -1.31 -20.36 27.68
N SER A 419 -0.05 -20.20 28.09
CA SER A 419 0.82 -21.31 28.45
C SER A 419 0.26 -22.14 29.62
N LEU A 420 0.55 -23.44 29.64
CA LEU A 420 0.10 -24.34 30.70
C LEU A 420 0.86 -24.05 32.01
N GLU A 421 2.09 -23.57 31.88
CA GLU A 421 3.01 -23.22 32.95
C GLU A 421 2.45 -22.09 33.81
N THR A 422 1.87 -21.06 33.20
CA THR A 422 1.28 -19.91 33.94
C THR A 422 -0.20 -20.06 34.20
N ARG A 423 -0.86 -21.13 33.72
CA ARG A 423 -2.30 -21.36 33.91
C ARG A 423 -2.69 -21.29 35.38
N HIS A 424 -1.88 -21.85 36.27
CA HIS A 424 -2.19 -21.84 37.70
C HIS A 424 -2.22 -20.42 38.27
N ILE A 425 -1.19 -19.59 38.00
CA ILE A 425 -1.16 -18.22 38.51
C ILE A 425 -2.23 -17.36 37.87
N ARG A 426 -2.52 -17.51 36.58
CA ARG A 426 -3.61 -16.77 35.92
C ARG A 426 -4.97 -17.06 36.57
N THR A 427 -5.25 -18.31 36.95
CA THR A 427 -6.45 -18.67 37.71
C THR A 427 -6.47 -18.03 39.10
N LEU A 428 -5.33 -17.97 39.79
CA LEU A 428 -5.23 -17.28 41.09
C LEU A 428 -5.54 -15.79 40.96
N LEU A 429 -4.98 -15.13 39.95
CA LEU A 429 -5.23 -13.71 39.68
C LEU A 429 -6.68 -13.44 39.29
N TRP A 430 -7.31 -14.35 38.53
CA TRP A 430 -8.74 -14.28 38.23
C TRP A 430 -9.58 -14.34 39.51
N ASN A 431 -9.34 -15.35 40.36
CA ASN A 431 -10.06 -15.49 41.62
C ASN A 431 -9.85 -14.29 42.55
N LEU A 432 -8.62 -13.77 42.61
CA LEU A 432 -8.28 -12.58 43.39
C LEU A 432 -9.10 -11.38 42.91
N ALA A 433 -9.14 -11.14 41.60
CA ALA A 433 -9.87 -10.02 41.01
C ALA A 433 -11.39 -10.12 41.16
N TYR A 434 -11.97 -11.29 40.92
CA TYR A 434 -13.41 -11.47 40.76
C TYR A 434 -14.16 -11.85 42.03
N HIS A 435 -13.46 -12.44 43.01
CA HIS A 435 -14.10 -13.01 44.20
C HIS A 435 -13.57 -12.44 45.51
N GLN A 436 -12.36 -11.88 45.52
CA GLN A 436 -11.68 -11.51 46.76
C GLN A 436 -11.49 -9.99 46.92
N LEU A 437 -11.07 -9.30 45.87
CA LEU A 437 -10.88 -7.85 45.91
C LEU A 437 -12.22 -7.11 46.01
N LYS A 438 -12.26 -6.09 46.87
CA LYS A 438 -13.37 -5.14 46.98
C LYS A 438 -13.14 -3.92 46.09
N THR A 439 -14.18 -3.09 45.95
CA THR A 439 -14.08 -1.77 45.32
C THR A 439 -12.91 -0.99 45.92
N ASN A 440 -12.08 -0.37 45.07
CA ASN A 440 -10.90 0.42 45.44
C ASN A 440 -9.66 -0.36 45.93
N GLU A 441 -9.75 -1.68 46.15
CA GLU A 441 -8.59 -2.46 46.62
C GLU A 441 -7.59 -2.74 45.51
N TRP A 442 -8.03 -2.91 44.27
CA TRP A 442 -7.14 -3.16 43.15
C TRP A 442 -6.24 -1.95 42.84
N GLN A 443 -6.74 -0.72 42.98
CA GLN A 443 -5.91 0.49 42.81
C GLN A 443 -4.88 0.61 43.93
N ARG A 444 -5.25 0.25 45.17
CA ARG A 444 -4.30 0.21 46.29
C ARG A 444 -3.18 -0.78 46.01
N LEU A 445 -3.51 -1.96 45.47
CA LEU A 445 -2.54 -2.97 45.08
C LEU A 445 -1.67 -2.51 43.89
N ALA A 446 -2.28 -1.89 42.88
CA ALA A 446 -1.57 -1.33 41.74
C ALA A 446 -0.55 -0.25 42.16
N ARG A 447 -0.95 0.68 43.04
CA ARG A 447 -0.03 1.69 43.62
C ARG A 447 1.12 1.04 44.39
N PHE A 448 0.84 -0.01 45.17
CA PHE A 448 1.87 -0.77 45.87
C PHE A 448 2.88 -1.41 44.90
N TRP A 449 2.42 -1.83 43.72
CA TRP A 449 3.26 -2.35 42.64
C TRP A 449 3.78 -1.30 41.66
N ASN A 450 3.86 -0.04 42.10
CA ASN A 450 4.39 1.09 41.34
C ASN A 450 3.69 1.31 39.98
N PHE A 451 2.37 1.08 39.90
CA PHE A 451 1.60 1.65 38.79
C PHE A 451 1.47 3.16 39.00
N THR A 452 1.65 3.94 37.93
CA THR A 452 1.43 5.39 37.99
C THR A 452 -0.07 5.70 38.02
N GLU A 453 -0.45 6.89 38.53
CA GLU A 453 -1.86 7.32 38.49
C GLU A 453 -2.40 7.40 37.06
N ASP A 454 -1.57 7.75 36.09
CA ASP A 454 -1.96 7.78 34.68
C ASP A 454 -2.25 6.37 34.13
N GLN A 455 -1.47 5.36 34.52
CA GLN A 455 -1.73 3.95 34.16
C GLN A 455 -3.01 3.43 34.80
N ILE A 456 -3.22 3.73 36.09
CA ILE A 456 -4.46 3.34 36.81
C ILE A 456 -5.68 3.98 36.14
N ARG A 457 -5.61 5.30 35.88
CA ARG A 457 -6.68 6.03 35.18
C ARG A 457 -6.94 5.47 33.78
N ALA A 458 -5.89 5.14 33.03
CA ALA A 458 -6.03 4.56 31.68
C ALA A 458 -6.75 3.20 31.69
N ILE A 459 -6.53 2.38 32.72
CA ILE A 459 -7.26 1.10 32.90
C ILE A 459 -8.74 1.38 33.24
N GLU A 460 -9.01 2.35 34.11
CA GLU A 460 -10.37 2.71 34.54
C GLU A 460 -11.23 3.32 33.42
N GLU A 461 -10.62 4.08 32.50
CA GLU A 461 -11.34 4.72 31.40
C GLU A 461 -11.93 3.72 30.38
N GLN A 462 -11.53 2.44 30.42
CA GLN A 462 -11.93 1.42 29.44
C GLN A 462 -13.31 0.78 29.71
N TRP A 463 -13.77 0.72 30.96
CA TRP A 463 -15.10 0.22 31.29
C TRP A 463 -15.80 1.06 32.35
N SER A 464 -17.09 1.29 32.13
CA SER A 464 -17.98 1.95 33.08
C SER A 464 -18.95 0.96 33.71
N GLY A 465 -19.16 1.03 35.03
CA GLY A 465 -20.17 0.25 35.74
C GLY A 465 -19.75 -0.16 37.15
N ASN A 466 -20.72 -0.53 38.00
CA ASN A 466 -20.46 -0.83 39.41
C ASN A 466 -19.56 -2.06 39.65
N GLU A 467 -19.50 -2.99 38.68
CA GLU A 467 -18.65 -4.19 38.75
C GLU A 467 -17.39 -4.10 37.87
N SER A 468 -17.16 -2.96 37.21
CA SER A 468 -16.00 -2.74 36.32
C SER A 468 -14.66 -2.92 37.04
N PHE A 469 -14.62 -2.65 38.35
CA PHE A 469 -13.42 -2.79 39.17
C PHE A 469 -12.82 -4.21 39.15
N ARG A 470 -13.64 -5.26 38.93
CA ARG A 470 -13.17 -6.64 38.82
C ARG A 470 -12.32 -6.82 37.56
N GLU A 471 -12.78 -6.26 36.44
CA GLU A 471 -12.03 -6.31 35.18
C GLU A 471 -10.79 -5.41 35.20
N HIS A 472 -10.91 -4.20 35.77
CA HIS A 472 -9.77 -3.31 35.96
C HIS A 472 -8.69 -3.99 36.83
N GLY A 473 -9.11 -4.60 37.95
CA GLY A 473 -8.22 -5.35 38.82
C GLY A 473 -7.59 -6.55 38.11
N HIS A 474 -8.38 -7.33 37.37
CA HIS A 474 -7.86 -8.49 36.62
C HIS A 474 -6.79 -8.09 35.60
N ARG A 475 -7.03 -7.03 34.82
CA ARG A 475 -6.04 -6.52 33.85
C ARG A 475 -4.78 -5.99 34.53
N ALA A 476 -4.91 -5.18 35.58
CA ALA A 476 -3.77 -4.69 36.34
C ALA A 476 -2.92 -5.85 36.88
N LEU A 477 -3.56 -6.91 37.37
CA LEU A 477 -2.91 -8.14 37.82
C LEU A 477 -2.19 -8.89 36.69
N LEU A 478 -2.76 -8.95 35.49
CA LEU A 478 -2.10 -9.56 34.32
C LEU A 478 -0.92 -8.72 33.81
N ILE A 479 -1.02 -7.39 33.85
CA ILE A 479 0.09 -6.49 33.53
C ILE A 479 1.21 -6.65 34.55
N TRP A 480 0.88 -6.75 35.84
CA TRP A 480 1.85 -7.04 36.90
C TRP A 480 2.53 -8.39 36.65
N LEU A 481 1.74 -9.44 36.37
CA LEU A 481 2.25 -10.78 36.10
C LEU A 481 3.25 -10.79 34.95
N HIS A 482 3.00 -10.02 33.89
CA HIS A 482 3.91 -9.88 32.77
C HIS A 482 5.31 -9.44 33.23
N GLY A 483 5.42 -8.38 34.04
CA GLY A 483 6.70 -7.96 34.62
C GLY A 483 7.28 -8.94 35.64
N THR A 484 6.43 -9.62 36.43
CA THR A 484 6.87 -10.64 37.40
C THR A 484 7.48 -11.85 36.71
N LEU A 485 6.90 -12.32 35.61
CA LEU A 485 7.44 -13.43 34.81
C LEU A 485 8.84 -13.12 34.26
N MET A 486 9.19 -11.84 34.13
CA MET A 486 10.50 -11.39 33.65
C MET A 486 11.54 -11.29 34.76
N THR A 487 11.11 -11.12 36.01
CA THR A 487 12.01 -10.78 37.14
C THR A 487 12.09 -11.86 38.20
N GLN A 488 11.10 -12.77 38.27
CA GLN A 488 10.96 -13.72 39.37
C GLN A 488 10.89 -15.18 38.89
N PRO A 489 11.64 -16.10 39.52
CA PRO A 489 11.63 -17.52 39.15
C PRO A 489 10.37 -18.27 39.61
N ASP A 490 9.70 -17.82 40.68
CA ASP A 490 8.41 -18.36 41.14
C ASP A 490 7.40 -17.20 41.32
N PRO A 491 6.65 -16.86 40.27
CA PRO A 491 5.66 -15.79 40.31
C PRO A 491 4.57 -15.98 41.37
N ALA A 492 4.20 -17.23 41.70
CA ALA A 492 3.13 -17.52 42.64
C ALA A 492 3.59 -17.31 44.09
N LYS A 493 4.84 -17.69 44.40
CA LYS A 493 5.47 -17.34 45.67
C LYS A 493 5.63 -15.84 45.81
N HIS A 494 6.07 -15.16 44.75
CA HIS A 494 6.22 -13.71 44.74
C HIS A 494 4.88 -12.99 44.99
N LEU A 495 3.79 -13.43 44.34
CA LEU A 495 2.44 -12.89 44.57
C LEU A 495 2.02 -12.97 46.04
N TYR A 496 2.29 -14.10 46.71
CA TYR A 496 1.98 -14.27 48.13
C TYR A 496 2.76 -13.26 49.00
N GLU A 497 4.06 -13.16 48.79
CA GLU A 497 4.93 -12.26 49.57
C GLU A 497 4.51 -10.80 49.39
N GLU A 498 4.17 -10.41 48.16
CA GLU A 498 3.74 -9.06 47.83
C GLU A 498 2.36 -8.72 48.44
N LEU A 499 1.41 -9.66 48.46
CA LEU A 499 0.10 -9.43 49.09
C LEU A 499 0.22 -9.25 50.61
N VAL A 500 1.08 -10.03 51.28
CA VAL A 500 1.35 -9.85 52.71
C VAL A 500 1.94 -8.47 52.97
N ARG A 501 2.93 -8.05 52.16
CA ARG A 501 3.56 -6.72 52.30
C ARG A 501 2.61 -5.57 51.99
N ALA A 502 1.70 -5.76 51.04
CA ALA A 502 0.66 -4.78 50.69
C ALA A 502 -0.45 -4.65 51.76
N GLY A 503 -0.41 -5.48 52.81
CA GLY A 503 -1.38 -5.46 53.90
C GLY A 503 -2.64 -6.29 53.64
N PHE A 504 -2.55 -7.32 52.80
CA PHE A 504 -3.62 -8.27 52.50
C PHE A 504 -3.27 -9.71 52.92
N PRO A 505 -2.99 -9.96 54.22
CA PRO A 505 -2.57 -11.30 54.69
C PRO A 505 -3.68 -12.35 54.53
N GLU A 506 -4.94 -11.98 54.70
CA GLU A 506 -6.10 -12.88 54.54
C GLU A 506 -6.22 -13.37 53.08
N LEU A 507 -6.04 -12.47 52.10
CA LEU A 507 -6.04 -12.81 50.68
C LEU A 507 -4.85 -13.71 50.31
N ALA A 508 -3.68 -13.44 50.89
CA ALA A 508 -2.48 -14.25 50.69
C ALA A 508 -2.67 -15.69 51.19
N ASP A 509 -3.30 -15.87 52.36
CA ASP A 509 -3.59 -17.19 52.91
C ASP A 509 -4.62 -17.97 52.09
N GLU A 510 -5.63 -17.30 51.53
CA GLU A 510 -6.60 -17.94 50.62
C GLU A 510 -5.93 -18.46 49.34
N ILE A 511 -4.99 -17.70 48.76
CA ILE A 511 -4.19 -18.13 47.59
C ILE A 511 -3.36 -19.37 47.91
N ARG A 512 -2.76 -19.42 49.12
CA ARG A 512 -2.00 -20.58 49.59
C ARG A 512 -2.86 -21.83 49.74
N GLN A 513 -4.11 -21.68 50.18
CA GLN A 513 -5.06 -22.80 50.29
C GLN A 513 -5.52 -23.32 48.93
N VAL A 514 -5.72 -22.43 47.94
CA VAL A 514 -6.06 -22.82 46.56
C VAL A 514 -4.93 -23.64 45.92
N LYS A 515 -3.66 -23.25 46.10
CA LYS A 515 -2.49 -24.02 45.64
C LYS A 515 -2.43 -25.43 46.24
N ARG A 516 -2.79 -25.58 47.53
CA ARG A 516 -2.85 -26.88 48.21
C ARG A 516 -3.96 -27.78 47.66
N LYS A 517 -5.14 -27.22 47.34
CA LYS A 517 -6.26 -27.98 46.76
C LYS A 517 -5.99 -28.42 45.32
N THR A 518 -5.40 -27.56 44.48
CA THR A 518 -5.07 -27.91 43.08
C THR A 518 -3.91 -28.92 42.99
N GLY A 519 -2.92 -28.85 43.88
CA GLY A 519 -1.82 -29.83 43.96
C GLY A 519 -2.20 -31.19 44.58
N SER A 520 -3.34 -31.26 45.28
CA SER A 520 -3.89 -32.51 45.81
C SER A 520 -4.75 -33.24 44.77
N SER A 521 -5.42 -32.51 43.88
CA SER A 521 -6.24 -33.09 42.80
C SER A 521 -5.41 -33.78 41.72
N SER A 522 -4.18 -33.34 41.46
CA SER A 522 -3.28 -33.99 40.49
C SER A 522 -2.63 -35.29 40.99
N LYS A 523 -2.84 -35.66 42.27
CA LYS A 523 -2.30 -36.89 42.87
C LYS A 523 -3.33 -38.04 42.97
N GLN A 524 -4.55 -37.84 42.49
CA GLN A 524 -5.60 -38.86 42.44
C GLN A 524 -5.94 -39.26 40.99
N CYS A 525 -4.95 -39.73 40.22
CA CYS A 525 -5.21 -40.50 39.01
C CYS A 525 -4.05 -41.46 38.76
N THR A 526 -3.95 -42.53 39.54
CA THR A 526 -3.37 -43.81 39.12
C THR A 526 -3.95 -44.93 39.97
N LEU A 527 -4.32 -46.03 39.28
CA LEU A 527 -4.73 -47.35 39.75
C LEU A 527 -6.25 -47.56 39.97
N SER A 528 -6.93 -47.97 38.91
CA SER A 528 -7.43 -49.35 38.79
C SER A 528 -7.55 -49.74 37.32
#